data_AF-A0A328WUH1-F1
#
_entry.id   AF-A0A328WUH1-F1
#
_cell.length_a   1.000
_cell.length_b   1.000
_cell.length_c   1.000
_cell.angle_alpha   90.00
_cell.angle_beta   90.00
_cell.angle_gamma   90.00
#
_symmetry.space_group_name_H-M   'P 1'
#
loop_
_entity.id
_entity.type
_entity.pdbx_description
1 polymer ?
#
loop_
_entity_poly.entity_id
_entity_poly.type
_entity_poly.pdbx_seq_one_letter_code
_entity_poly.pdbx_strand_id
1 'polypeptide(L)' 'MTIKEITIELEKTPNQGLELTKRKGILTSTWCIFKRENHFYFFDISEDFIFDENHKYTLEELIEEFENGYFEIDCVIE' A
#
# COMPACT_ATOMS: atom_id res chain seq x y z
N MET A 1 -7.24 8.93 3.40
CA MET A 1 -6.52 8.18 4.46
C MET A 1 -5.03 8.44 4.32
N THR A 2 -4.31 8.51 5.43
CA THR A 2 -2.83 8.52 5.46
C THR A 2 -2.31 7.09 5.31
N ILE A 3 -1.05 6.91 4.95
CA ILE A 3 -0.45 5.57 4.84
C ILE A 3 -0.52 4.80 6.17
N LYS A 4 -0.40 5.48 7.32
CA LYS A 4 -0.58 4.87 8.65
C LYS A 4 -1.97 4.26 8.82
N GLU A 5 -3.01 5.00 8.44
CA GLU A 5 -4.39 4.49 8.50
C GLU A 5 -4.59 3.29 7.56
N ILE A 6 -3.98 3.32 6.36
CA ILE A 6 -4.01 2.17 5.44
C ILE A 6 -3.38 0.93 6.09
N THR A 7 -2.22 1.05 6.75
CA THR A 7 -1.60 -0.10 7.43
C THR A 7 -2.49 -0.68 8.52
N ILE A 8 -3.21 0.17 9.27
CA ILE A 8 -4.17 -0.28 10.29
C ILE A 8 -5.34 -1.04 9.68
N GLU A 9 -5.87 -0.59 8.53
CA GLU A 9 -6.93 -1.33 7.82
C GLU A 9 -6.41 -2.68 7.31
N LEU A 10 -5.18 -2.72 6.78
CA LEU A 10 -4.56 -3.94 6.26
C LEU A 10 -4.35 -5.01 7.35
N GLU A 11 -4.15 -4.62 8.61
CA GLU A 11 -4.10 -5.57 9.75
C GLU A 11 -5.43 -6.30 9.97
N LYS A 12 -6.56 -5.71 9.56
CA LYS A 12 -7.89 -6.31 9.77
C LYS A 12 -8.20 -7.42 8.77
N THR A 13 -7.48 -7.46 7.65
CA THR A 13 -7.66 -8.40 6.54
C THR A 13 -6.40 -9.24 6.33
N PRO A 14 -6.04 -10.12 7.28
CA PRO A 14 -4.84 -10.93 7.17
C PRO A 14 -4.90 -11.85 5.95
N ASN A 15 -3.81 -11.87 5.17
CA ASN A 15 -3.65 -12.57 3.89
C ASN A 15 -4.34 -11.94 2.68
N GLN A 16 -4.91 -10.74 2.80
CA GLN A 16 -5.47 -10.00 1.67
C GLN A 16 -4.65 -8.73 1.41
N GLY A 17 -4.74 -8.23 0.18
CA GLY A 17 -4.25 -6.91 -0.21
C GLY A 17 -5.35 -5.87 -0.23
N LEU A 18 -4.97 -4.61 -0.40
CA LEU A 18 -5.89 -3.52 -0.70
C LEU A 18 -5.47 -2.86 -2.01
N GLU A 19 -6.45 -2.64 -2.88
CA GLU A 19 -6.32 -1.71 -4.00
C GLU A 19 -6.58 -0.30 -3.47
N LEU A 20 -5.69 0.63 -3.84
CA LEU A 20 -5.66 1.98 -3.35
C LEU A 20 -5.59 2.99 -4.51
N THR A 21 -6.41 4.02 -4.44
CA THR A 21 -6.16 5.25 -5.20
C THR A 21 -5.24 6.15 -4.37
N LYS A 22 -4.00 6.32 -4.85
CA LYS A 22 -3.02 7.27 -4.30
C LYS A 22 -3.18 8.63 -4.98
N ARG A 23 -3.29 9.69 -4.18
CA ARG A 23 -3.39 11.08 -4.62
C ARG A 23 -2.20 11.90 -4.10
N LYS A 24 -1.56 12.65 -5.00
CA LYS A 24 -0.52 13.64 -4.69
C LYS A 24 -0.82 14.93 -5.45
N GLY A 25 -1.53 15.85 -4.79
CA GLY A 25 -2.08 17.04 -5.46
C GLY A 25 -3.17 16.65 -6.46
N ILE A 26 -3.03 17.06 -7.72
CA ILE A 26 -3.96 16.73 -8.81
C ILE A 26 -3.72 15.35 -9.43
N LEU A 27 -2.57 14.74 -9.16
CA LEU A 27 -2.19 13.46 -9.73
C LEU A 27 -2.80 12.32 -8.93
N THR A 28 -3.39 11.38 -9.65
CA THR A 28 -3.98 10.15 -9.10
C THR A 28 -3.39 8.95 -9.80
N SER A 29 -3.17 7.88 -9.05
CA SER A 29 -2.62 6.61 -9.55
C SER A 29 -3.18 5.47 -8.71
N THR A 30 -3.35 4.30 -9.31
CA THR A 30 -3.87 3.10 -8.63
C THR A 30 -2.70 2.20 -8.23
N TRP A 31 -2.70 1.78 -6.97
CA TRP A 31 -1.64 0.99 -6.36
C TRP A 31 -2.24 -0.14 -5.56
N CYS A 32 -1.43 -1.16 -5.28
CA CYS A 32 -1.80 -2.25 -4.39
C CYS A 32 -0.86 -2.27 -3.19
N ILE A 33 -1.41 -2.55 -2.01
CA ILE A 33 -0.63 -2.84 -0.82
C ILE A 33 -0.97 -4.22 -0.26
N PHE A 34 0.06 -4.96 0.14
CA PHE A 34 -0.08 -6.23 0.82
C PHE A 34 0.77 -6.23 2.08
N LYS A 35 0.31 -6.94 3.12
CA LYS A 35 1.14 -7.24 4.29
C LYS A 35 1.54 -8.70 4.26
N ARG A 36 2.84 -8.98 4.36
CA ARG A 36 3.37 -10.33 4.55
C ARG A 36 4.37 -10.34 5.68
N GLU A 37 4.12 -11.18 6.67
CA GLU A 37 4.90 -11.23 7.91
C GLU A 37 4.99 -9.83 8.56
N ASN A 38 6.21 -9.29 8.69
CA ASN A 38 6.49 -7.97 9.28
C ASN A 38 6.75 -6.87 8.24
N HIS A 39 6.46 -7.12 6.97
CA HIS A 39 6.74 -6.19 5.89
C HIS A 39 5.49 -5.86 5.06
N PHE A 40 5.54 -4.68 4.46
CA PHE A 40 4.55 -4.18 3.52
C PHE A 40 5.12 -4.27 2.12
N TYR A 41 4.28 -4.60 1.15
CA TYR A 41 4.65 -4.65 -0.26
C TYR A 41 3.73 -3.73 -1.04
N PHE A 42 4.31 -2.83 -1.83
CA PHE A 42 3.60 -1.77 -2.53
C PHE A 42 3.89 -1.85 -4.02
N PHE A 43 2.85 -1.90 -4.85
CA PHE A 43 2.95 -2.14 -6.30
C PHE A 43 2.10 -1.14 -7.06
N ASP A 44 2.57 -0.68 -8.23
CA ASP A 44 1.65 -0.05 -9.17
C ASP A 44 0.71 -1.14 -9.74
N ILE A 45 -0.57 -0.83 -9.97
CA ILE A 45 -1.54 -1.82 -10.46
C ILE A 45 -1.15 -2.40 -11.83
N SER A 46 -0.30 -1.71 -12.59
CA SER A 46 0.17 -2.14 -13.91
C SER A 46 1.33 -3.14 -13.86
N GLU A 47 1.90 -3.41 -12.68
CA GLU A 47 3.03 -4.31 -12.48
C GLU A 47 2.59 -5.73 -12.11
N ASP A 48 3.42 -6.73 -12.42
CA ASP A 48 3.27 -8.06 -11.86
C ASP A 48 3.63 -8.03 -10.36
N PHE A 49 2.81 -8.66 -9.51
CA PHE A 49 3.04 -8.66 -8.06
C PHE A 49 4.17 -9.63 -7.66
N ILE A 50 5.40 -9.13 -7.71
CA ILE A 50 6.61 -9.86 -7.32
C ILE A 50 7.04 -9.40 -5.93
N PHE A 51 6.85 -10.27 -4.93
CA PHE A 51 7.20 -9.99 -3.53
C PHE A 51 8.71 -10.12 -3.29
N ASP A 52 9.48 -9.17 -3.81
CA ASP A 52 10.93 -9.06 -3.69
C ASP A 52 11.34 -7.87 -2.81
N GLU A 53 12.66 -7.67 -2.64
CA GLU A 53 13.18 -6.55 -1.83
C GLU A 53 12.97 -5.17 -2.47
N ASN A 54 12.65 -5.06 -3.76
CA ASN A 54 12.46 -3.76 -4.42
C ASN A 54 11.11 -3.13 -4.06
N HIS A 55 10.11 -3.95 -3.73
CA HIS A 55 8.75 -3.53 -3.40
C HIS A 55 8.47 -3.59 -1.90
N LYS A 56 9.46 -4.01 -1.11
CA LYS A 56 9.32 -4.33 0.30
C LYS A 56 9.69 -3.13 1.17
N TYR A 57 8.85 -2.88 2.15
CA TYR A 57 9.01 -1.79 3.11
C TYR A 57 8.78 -2.31 4.53
N THR A 58 9.60 -1.82 5.46
CA THR A 58 9.23 -1.75 6.87
C THR A 58 8.15 -0.68 7.07
N LEU A 59 7.49 -0.67 8.23
CA LEU A 59 6.51 0.37 8.56
C LEU A 59 7.13 1.78 8.51
N GLU A 60 8.36 1.93 9.00
CA GLU A 60 9.06 3.22 9.05
C GLU A 60 9.37 3.73 7.63
N GLU A 61 9.94 2.89 6.77
CA GLU A 61 10.23 3.25 5.37
C GLU A 61 8.95 3.59 4.60
N LEU A 62 7.87 2.85 4.82
CA LEU A 62 6.58 3.10 4.18
C LEU A 62 5.99 4.47 4.61
N ILE A 63 6.12 4.82 5.89
CA ILE A 63 5.68 6.11 6.42
C ILE A 63 6.50 7.25 5.85
N GLU A 64 7.83 7.09 5.76
CA GLU A 64 8.73 8.12 5.23
C GLU A 64 8.46 8.37 3.73
N GLU A 65 8.42 7.30 2.92
CA GLU A 65 8.20 7.38 1.47
C GLU A 65 6.85 8.03 1.12
N PHE A 66 5.82 7.77 1.93
CA PHE A 66 4.45 8.19 1.66
C PHE A 66 3.88 9.21 2.67
N GLU A 67 4.73 9.91 3.40
CA GLU A 67 4.34 10.85 4.48
C GLU A 67 3.27 11.86 4.02
N ASN A 68 3.43 12.38 2.80
CA ASN A 68 2.56 13.39 2.20
C ASN A 68 1.51 12.81 1.22
N GLY A 69 1.35 11.49 1.20
CA GLY A 69 0.39 10.78 0.35
C GLY A 69 -1.00 10.71 0.97
N TYR A 70 -2.02 10.89 0.12
CA TYR A 70 -3.40 10.62 0.49
C TYR A 70 -3.91 9.40 -0.28
N PHE A 71 -4.59 8.50 0.42
CA PHE A 71 -5.05 7.22 -0.11
C PHE A 71 -6.55 7.04 0.09
N GLU A 72 -7.18 6.35 -0.84
CA GLU A 72 -8.56 5.86 -0.77
C GLU A 72 -8.50 4.36 -1.01
N ILE A 73 -9.21 3.56 -0.20
CA ILE A 73 -9.31 2.11 -0.41
C ILE A 73 -10.42 1.88 -1.42
N ASP A 74 -10.07 1.32 -2.57
CA ASP A 74 -11.03 1.05 -3.64
C ASP A 74 -11.67 -0.33 -3.45
N CYS A 75 -10.86 -1.36 -3.22
CA CYS A 75 -11.33 -2.71 -2.91
C CYS A 75 -10.30 -3.57 -2.16
N VAL A 76 -10.73 -4.74 -1.70
CA VAL A 76 -9.86 -5.79 -1.12
C VAL A 76 -9.44 -6.75 -2.23
N ILE A 77 -8.16 -7.13 -2.25
CA ILE A 77 -7.57 -8.07 -3.22
C ILE A 77 -7.33 -9.42 -2.52
N GLU A 78 -7.80 -10.52 -3.13
CA GLU A 78 -7.61 -11.90 -2.65
C GLU A 78 -6.34 -12.57 -3.18
#